data_AF-A0A2E0RQK5-F1
#
_entry.id   AF-A0A2E0RQK5-F1
#
_cell.length_a   1.000
_cell.length_b   1.000
_cell.length_c   1.000
_cell.angle_alpha   90.00
_cell.angle_beta   90.00
_cell.angle_gamma   90.00
#
_symmetry.space_group_name_H-M   'P 1'
#
loop_
_entity.id
_entity.type
_entity.pdbx_description
1 polymer ?
#
loop_
_entity_poly.entity_id
_entity_poly.type
_entity_poly.pdbx_seq_one_letter_code
_entity_poly.pdbx_strand_id
1 'polypeptide(L)'
;MAAVVLEGLPGPEPGDDVEALVHQFGARLAIALLTECLEAAVGSAEPDGQGEPSAAQAVDGGGLARELPRLAAGGRREHRAEPDPSGSDRGERQAHPRVDAPDGFPDEHAVPAVLLGDRGEFTDLAGVGPRDDEPVLHVTTVPRPPPGGQGVRPSAARWPPLGFALVRASTTIEAKIEHAAKVARDHADEAEQGRRLSAATVAALAEAGAFTLCLPVAYGGAGGGPLAMIDAVAEIAAGDGSAGWCAGIASTTSSLAIFLDPAVATAVFDSPSVATGGVFAPNGRGSIDGDTVRVTGRWQWGSGTQHCAWIVGGAMCDDGTQRICFFPHDAVDFHDTWHVGGMRGTGSLDFSVDDVAVPLDHTIRVGLDHPAVDDPIARFPNFTLLALGIAATGIGNARRALDELRDLAAGKTPQFSSKTLAQSGFAQTEFARAEARWRAARALLRTEVGDAWDAAAAGRPVDVDARVAMRLAAAHAASECVAVATAAYELAGGSAVYDASVLGRCVRDAHVVTQHIMVAPKLNETLGKHLLGADFDARMI
;
A
#
# COMPACT_ATOMS: atom_id res chain seq x y z
N MET A 1 50.80 -14.88 -25.12
CA MET A 1 50.97 -15.92 -24.08
C MET A 1 51.33 -15.25 -22.77
N ALA A 2 50.33 -15.04 -21.91
CA ALA A 2 50.48 -14.94 -20.45
C ALA A 2 49.07 -15.06 -19.88
N ALA A 3 48.80 -16.18 -19.23
CA ALA A 3 47.55 -16.50 -18.55
C ALA A 3 47.59 -15.91 -17.14
N VAL A 4 46.45 -15.40 -16.66
CA VAL A 4 46.23 -15.18 -15.22
C VAL A 4 44.87 -15.79 -14.87
N VAL A 5 44.93 -16.64 -13.86
CA VAL A 5 43.89 -17.53 -13.35
C VAL A 5 42.87 -16.75 -12.50
N LEU A 6 41.61 -17.12 -12.68
CA LEU A 6 40.45 -16.71 -11.87
C LEU A 6 40.54 -17.26 -10.44
N GLU A 7 40.38 -16.38 -9.45
CA GLU A 7 39.89 -16.76 -8.12
C GLU A 7 38.51 -16.12 -7.90
N GLY A 8 37.52 -16.97 -7.61
CA GLY A 8 36.13 -16.59 -7.45
C GLY A 8 35.88 -15.90 -6.11
N LEU A 9 35.15 -14.79 -6.14
CA LEU A 9 34.57 -14.16 -4.97
C LEU A 9 33.16 -14.72 -4.72
N PRO A 10 32.78 -15.00 -3.47
CA PRO A 10 31.48 -15.56 -3.12
C PRO A 10 30.36 -14.56 -3.38
N GLY A 11 29.19 -15.07 -3.82
CA GLY A 11 27.99 -14.26 -4.07
C GLY A 11 27.43 -13.62 -2.79
N PRO A 12 26.63 -12.54 -2.91
CA PRO A 12 26.11 -11.79 -1.76
C PRO A 12 25.01 -12.58 -1.04
N GLU A 13 25.07 -12.58 0.30
CA GLU A 13 23.99 -13.02 1.19
C GLU A 13 22.90 -11.95 1.31
N PRO A 14 21.62 -12.33 1.56
CA PRO A 14 20.49 -11.41 1.52
C PRO A 14 20.40 -10.61 2.83
N GLY A 15 20.79 -9.33 2.78
CA GLY A 15 20.72 -8.42 3.93
C GLY A 15 21.00 -6.95 3.64
N ASP A 16 21.74 -6.62 2.58
CA ASP A 16 22.30 -5.27 2.39
C ASP A 16 21.64 -4.41 1.28
N ASP A 17 20.56 -4.88 0.64
CA ASP A 17 20.01 -4.24 -0.57
C ASP A 17 19.16 -2.97 -0.35
N VAL A 18 18.87 -2.60 0.90
CA VAL A 18 18.13 -1.34 1.19
C VAL A 18 19.07 -0.14 1.32
N GLU A 19 20.30 -0.37 1.82
CA GLU A 19 21.29 0.70 2.04
C GLU A 19 22.02 1.05 0.73
N ALA A 20 22.24 0.05 -0.13
CA ALA A 20 22.81 0.24 -1.46
C ALA A 20 21.95 1.18 -2.33
N LEU A 21 20.61 1.06 -2.27
CA LEU A 21 19.71 1.93 -3.04
C LEU A 21 19.89 3.41 -2.64
N VAL A 22 19.98 3.73 -1.34
CA VAL A 22 20.13 5.10 -0.85
C VAL A 22 21.53 5.66 -1.10
N HIS A 23 22.58 4.84 -0.95
CA HIS A 23 23.96 5.28 -1.17
C HIS A 23 24.34 5.42 -2.66
N GLN A 24 23.75 4.63 -3.55
CA GLN A 24 24.08 4.64 -4.98
C GLN A 24 23.55 5.90 -5.69
N PHE A 25 22.49 6.53 -5.19
CA PHE A 25 21.98 7.82 -5.71
C PHE A 25 22.76 9.06 -5.23
N GLY A 26 23.59 8.92 -4.18
CA GLY A 26 24.36 10.03 -3.60
C GLY A 26 25.80 10.16 -4.09
N ALA A 27 26.41 9.10 -4.62
CA ALA A 27 27.88 9.05 -4.74
C ALA A 27 28.47 9.25 -6.15
N ARG A 28 27.68 9.28 -7.24
CA ARG A 28 28.25 9.44 -8.60
C ARG A 28 27.34 10.19 -9.58
N LEU A 29 27.41 11.51 -9.57
CA LEU A 29 27.57 12.30 -10.80
C LEU A 29 27.95 13.75 -10.43
N ALA A 30 29.10 14.21 -10.93
CA ALA A 30 29.49 15.61 -10.90
C ALA A 30 29.68 16.11 -12.33
N ILE A 31 29.12 17.31 -12.57
CA ILE A 31 29.45 18.32 -13.60
C ILE A 31 28.52 18.45 -14.84
N ALA A 32 27.71 19.53 -14.74
CA ALA A 32 27.40 20.62 -15.68
C ALA A 32 26.64 20.40 -17.01
N LEU A 33 25.49 21.09 -17.15
CA LEU A 33 25.36 22.31 -17.98
C LEU A 33 23.97 23.01 -17.83
N LEU A 34 24.05 24.25 -17.31
CA LEU A 34 23.29 25.50 -17.56
C LEU A 34 21.75 25.58 -17.62
N THR A 35 21.22 26.15 -16.52
CA THR A 35 20.47 27.42 -16.38
C THR A 35 20.25 28.30 -17.63
N GLU A 36 19.00 28.73 -17.81
CA GLU A 36 18.50 30.03 -18.32
C GLU A 36 16.96 29.99 -18.19
N CYS A 37 16.16 31.01 -17.85
CA CYS A 37 16.31 32.35 -17.30
C CYS A 37 14.87 32.87 -17.10
N LEU A 38 14.53 33.40 -15.92
CA LEU A 38 13.65 34.57 -15.74
C LEU A 38 13.61 34.96 -14.25
N GLU A 39 14.57 35.80 -13.88
CA GLU A 39 14.49 36.63 -12.68
C GLU A 39 13.42 37.70 -12.87
N ALA A 40 12.53 37.83 -11.88
CA ALA A 40 11.79 39.06 -11.64
C ALA A 40 12.13 39.53 -10.22
N ALA A 41 12.73 40.72 -10.17
CA ALA A 41 13.24 41.39 -9.00
C ALA A 41 12.17 41.69 -7.94
N VAL A 42 12.50 41.47 -6.66
CA VAL A 42 11.88 42.20 -5.54
C VAL A 42 12.92 42.53 -4.47
N GLY A 43 13.14 43.85 -4.34
CA GLY A 43 13.39 44.63 -3.12
C GLY A 43 14.12 44.01 -1.93
N SER A 44 15.33 44.54 -1.68
CA SER A 44 16.09 44.49 -0.43
C SER A 44 15.29 44.98 0.79
N ALA A 45 15.39 44.24 1.90
CA ALA A 45 15.22 44.76 3.25
C ALA A 45 16.24 44.07 4.18
N GLU A 46 17.17 44.85 4.74
CA GLU A 46 18.01 44.43 5.88
C GLU A 46 17.15 44.29 7.14
N PRO A 47 17.54 43.40 8.06
CA PRO A 47 17.88 43.90 9.39
C PRO A 47 19.12 43.25 10.01
N ASP A 48 19.96 44.12 10.56
CA ASP A 48 20.71 44.06 11.81
C ASP A 48 21.15 42.69 12.35
N GLY A 49 22.47 42.53 12.40
CA GLY A 49 23.15 41.46 13.12
C GLY A 49 23.09 41.62 14.62
N GLN A 50 23.05 40.48 15.32
CA GLN A 50 23.78 40.20 16.55
C GLN A 50 23.64 38.72 16.92
N GLY A 51 24.77 38.03 17.09
CA GLY A 51 24.84 36.73 17.78
C GLY A 51 25.63 35.64 17.06
N GLU A 52 26.97 35.66 17.18
CA GLU A 52 27.81 34.48 16.89
C GLU A 52 27.64 33.40 17.99
N PRO A 53 27.82 32.10 17.65
CA PRO A 53 27.58 30.98 18.56
C PRO A 53 28.77 30.70 19.50
N SER A 54 28.49 30.28 20.73
CA SER A 54 29.49 29.84 21.69
C SER A 54 29.96 28.40 21.43
N ALA A 55 31.25 28.19 21.67
CA ALA A 55 32.01 26.98 21.40
C ALA A 55 31.53 25.74 22.17
N ALA A 56 31.68 24.59 21.51
CA ALA A 56 31.50 23.25 22.05
C ALA A 56 32.34 23.00 23.31
N GLN A 57 31.73 22.39 24.33
CA GLN A 57 32.44 21.68 25.40
C GLN A 57 32.09 20.19 25.35
N ALA A 58 33.14 19.38 25.23
CA ALA A 58 33.11 17.94 25.37
C ALA A 58 32.82 17.57 26.84
N VAL A 59 31.85 16.67 27.04
CA VAL A 59 31.59 16.04 28.34
C VAL A 59 32.34 14.71 28.38
N ASP A 60 33.25 14.60 29.34
CA ASP A 60 34.02 13.40 29.68
C ASP A 60 33.12 12.39 30.41
N GLY A 61 32.97 11.19 29.84
CA GLY A 61 32.15 10.11 30.35
C GLY A 61 33.01 8.96 30.86
N GLY A 62 33.65 9.16 32.01
CA GLY A 62 34.39 8.12 32.71
C GLY A 62 33.47 7.16 33.48
N GLY A 63 33.48 5.89 33.06
CA GLY A 63 33.38 4.72 33.94
C GLY A 63 31.99 4.24 34.37
N LEU A 64 31.61 3.04 33.92
CA LEU A 64 31.54 1.83 34.77
C LEU A 64 31.04 0.64 33.93
N ALA A 65 31.98 -0.24 33.58
CA ALA A 65 31.73 -1.59 33.08
C ALA A 65 31.83 -2.58 34.25
N ARG A 66 30.78 -3.38 34.47
CA ARG A 66 30.79 -4.70 35.13
C ARG A 66 29.64 -5.51 34.52
N GLU A 67 29.94 -6.39 33.57
CA GLU A 67 30.09 -7.84 33.76
C GLU A 67 28.79 -8.56 34.15
N LEU A 68 28.30 -9.43 33.26
CA LEU A 68 27.83 -10.82 33.47
C LEU A 68 27.45 -11.44 32.10
N PRO A 69 27.44 -12.78 31.94
CA PRO A 69 28.27 -13.45 30.93
C PRO A 69 27.51 -14.05 29.73
N ARG A 70 28.22 -14.16 28.59
CA ARG A 70 27.81 -14.93 27.41
C ARG A 70 27.94 -16.44 27.67
N LEU A 71 26.91 -17.20 27.31
CA LEU A 71 26.97 -18.66 27.19
C LEU A 71 27.31 -19.05 25.73
N ALA A 72 28.19 -20.04 25.60
CA ALA A 72 28.79 -20.49 24.37
C ALA A 72 27.89 -21.45 23.56
N ALA A 73 28.20 -21.49 22.26
CA ALA A 73 27.64 -22.39 21.27
C ALA A 73 28.03 -23.86 21.51
N GLY A 74 27.12 -24.78 21.18
CA GLY A 74 27.44 -26.19 20.97
C GLY A 74 26.22 -27.10 20.90
N GLY A 75 26.13 -27.88 19.81
CA GLY A 75 25.41 -29.16 19.83
C GLY A 75 24.28 -29.31 18.80
N ARG A 76 24.65 -29.57 17.54
CA ARG A 76 23.78 -30.26 16.58
C ARG A 76 23.30 -31.59 17.17
N ARG A 77 22.00 -31.87 17.15
CA ARG A 77 21.47 -33.24 17.04
C ARG A 77 20.19 -33.28 16.21
N GLU A 78 20.23 -34.21 15.28
CA GLU A 78 19.20 -34.68 14.37
C GLU A 78 18.01 -35.23 15.14
N HIS A 79 16.79 -34.92 14.69
CA HIS A 79 15.65 -35.83 14.88
C HIS A 79 14.84 -35.89 13.59
N ARG A 80 15.10 -36.97 12.86
CA ARG A 80 14.29 -37.53 11.78
C ARG A 80 12.97 -38.00 12.37
N ALA A 81 11.86 -37.60 11.76
CA ALA A 81 10.54 -38.17 12.02
C ALA A 81 10.41 -39.50 11.23
N GLU A 82 10.00 -40.56 11.90
CA GLU A 82 9.42 -41.75 11.26
C GLU A 82 7.93 -41.86 11.62
N PRO A 83 7.09 -42.37 10.70
CA PRO A 83 5.64 -42.41 10.85
C PRO A 83 5.15 -43.72 11.50
N ASP A 84 4.08 -43.62 12.28
CA ASP A 84 3.35 -44.74 12.90
C ASP A 84 2.34 -45.35 11.90
N PRO A 85 2.21 -46.68 11.75
CA PRO A 85 1.19 -47.29 10.91
C PRO A 85 -0.10 -47.63 11.70
N SER A 86 -1.21 -47.44 10.99
CA SER A 86 -2.58 -47.78 11.34
C SER A 86 -2.79 -49.18 11.97
N GLY A 87 -3.65 -49.25 12.98
CA GLY A 87 -4.25 -50.48 13.50
C GLY A 87 -5.60 -50.23 14.16
N SER A 88 -6.66 -50.73 13.54
CA SER A 88 -8.05 -50.78 14.01
C SER A 88 -8.24 -51.77 15.17
N ASP A 89 -9.01 -51.43 16.21
CA ASP A 89 -10.24 -52.16 16.56
C ASP A 89 -11.06 -51.46 17.68
N ARG A 90 -12.30 -51.91 17.80
CA ARG A 90 -13.48 -51.32 18.44
C ARG A 90 -13.49 -51.34 19.99
N GLY A 91 -14.03 -50.25 20.54
CA GLY A 91 -15.16 -50.27 21.47
C GLY A 91 -14.91 -50.54 22.95
N GLU A 92 -15.02 -49.50 23.79
CA GLU A 92 -15.69 -49.59 25.09
C GLU A 92 -16.01 -48.19 25.66
N ARG A 93 -17.17 -48.09 26.32
CA ARG A 93 -17.63 -46.91 27.05
C ARG A 93 -17.00 -46.90 28.44
N GLN A 94 -16.43 -45.77 28.88
CA GLN A 94 -16.71 -45.07 30.16
C GLN A 94 -15.56 -44.16 30.61
N ALA A 95 -15.98 -43.08 31.28
CA ALA A 95 -15.28 -42.26 32.28
C ALA A 95 -14.38 -41.09 31.80
N HIS A 96 -14.88 -39.89 32.10
CA HIS A 96 -14.16 -38.62 32.17
C HIS A 96 -12.93 -38.69 33.10
N PRO A 97 -11.80 -38.07 32.74
CA PRO A 97 -10.75 -37.79 33.71
C PRO A 97 -11.17 -36.59 34.57
N ARG A 98 -11.24 -36.82 35.88
CA ARG A 98 -11.34 -35.78 36.92
C ARG A 98 -10.07 -34.95 36.89
N VAL A 99 -10.20 -33.63 36.83
CA VAL A 99 -9.14 -32.70 37.21
C VAL A 99 -9.47 -32.27 38.64
N ASP A 100 -8.59 -32.61 39.58
CA ASP A 100 -8.64 -32.11 40.94
C ASP A 100 -8.27 -30.61 40.93
N ALA A 101 -9.14 -29.79 41.53
CA ALA A 101 -8.89 -28.36 41.73
C ALA A 101 -7.95 -28.16 42.94
N PRO A 102 -6.95 -27.26 42.88
CA PRO A 102 -6.17 -26.92 44.05
C PRO A 102 -7.00 -26.10 45.05
N ASP A 103 -6.84 -26.44 46.33
CA ASP A 103 -7.42 -25.75 47.47
C ASP A 103 -6.96 -24.28 47.58
N GLY A 104 -7.93 -23.37 47.68
CA GLY A 104 -7.78 -22.06 48.33
C GLY A 104 -7.24 -20.91 47.48
N PHE A 105 -8.12 -20.00 47.07
CA PHE A 105 -7.77 -18.60 46.78
C PHE A 105 -7.89 -17.76 48.07
N PRO A 106 -7.02 -16.77 48.32
CA PRO A 106 -7.16 -15.87 49.47
C PRO A 106 -8.39 -14.96 49.30
N ASP A 107 -9.12 -14.74 50.40
CA ASP A 107 -10.32 -13.90 50.49
C ASP A 107 -10.06 -12.48 49.94
N GLU A 108 -10.72 -12.12 48.84
CA GLU A 108 -10.87 -10.72 48.43
C GLU A 108 -12.07 -10.11 49.18
N HIS A 109 -11.77 -9.18 50.09
CA HIS A 109 -12.79 -8.44 50.83
C HIS A 109 -13.66 -7.59 49.89
N ALA A 110 -14.98 -7.72 50.02
CA ALA A 110 -15.95 -6.88 49.34
C ALA A 110 -15.80 -5.41 49.76
N VAL A 111 -15.63 -4.51 48.79
CA VAL A 111 -15.67 -3.06 49.00
C VAL A 111 -17.13 -2.65 49.23
N PRO A 112 -17.49 -2.01 50.36
CA PRO A 112 -18.87 -1.57 50.59
C PRO A 112 -19.25 -0.40 49.67
N ALA A 113 -20.44 -0.48 49.07
CA ALA A 113 -21.04 0.64 48.36
C ALA A 113 -21.47 1.73 49.37
N VAL A 114 -20.81 2.90 49.34
CA VAL A 114 -21.22 4.06 50.14
C VAL A 114 -22.25 4.86 49.35
N LEU A 115 -23.48 4.84 49.84
CA LEU A 115 -24.55 5.81 49.58
C LEU A 115 -24.19 7.13 50.27
N LEU A 116 -24.14 8.24 49.53
CA LEU A 116 -24.10 9.59 50.10
C LEU A 116 -25.30 10.39 49.60
N GLY A 117 -26.28 10.52 50.49
CA GLY A 117 -27.38 11.46 50.41
C GLY A 117 -27.08 12.72 51.22
N ASP A 118 -27.46 13.84 50.62
CA ASP A 118 -27.78 15.20 51.08
C ASP A 118 -27.74 15.62 52.58
N ARG A 119 -27.35 16.91 52.74
CA ARG A 119 -27.44 17.88 53.86
C ARG A 119 -26.36 17.74 54.95
N GLY A 120 -25.65 18.76 55.41
CA GLY A 120 -25.66 20.22 55.26
C GLY A 120 -24.94 20.85 56.48
N GLU A 121 -24.33 22.03 56.29
CA GLU A 121 -23.75 22.99 57.30
C GLU A 121 -22.32 22.69 57.82
N PHE A 122 -21.25 23.40 57.39
CA PHE A 122 -20.76 24.80 57.51
C PHE A 122 -20.05 25.17 58.84
N THR A 123 -18.76 25.52 58.75
CA THR A 123 -18.03 26.71 59.29
C THR A 123 -16.50 26.46 59.24
N ASP A 124 -15.75 27.12 58.33
CA ASP A 124 -15.01 28.41 58.44
C ASP A 124 -13.54 28.20 58.87
N LEU A 125 -12.45 28.79 58.36
CA LEU A 125 -12.01 29.83 57.39
C LEU A 125 -10.51 29.51 57.11
N ALA A 126 -9.75 29.92 56.09
CA ALA A 126 -9.63 31.14 55.28
C ALA A 126 -8.75 30.80 54.05
N GLY A 127 -8.74 31.47 52.90
CA GLY A 127 -9.49 32.62 52.40
C GLY A 127 -8.83 33.10 51.11
N VAL A 128 -9.60 33.31 50.04
CA VAL A 128 -9.38 34.28 48.95
C VAL A 128 -10.76 34.57 48.36
N GLY A 129 -11.16 35.84 48.30
CA GLY A 129 -12.49 36.30 47.90
C GLY A 129 -12.75 36.29 46.37
N PRO A 130 -14.03 36.47 45.96
CA PRO A 130 -14.50 36.12 44.61
C PRO A 130 -14.36 37.27 43.61
N ARG A 131 -14.13 36.92 42.34
CA ARG A 131 -14.49 37.75 41.18
C ARG A 131 -15.53 37.00 40.37
N ASP A 132 -16.58 37.73 40.01
CA ASP A 132 -17.73 37.30 39.22
C ASP A 132 -17.31 36.87 37.82
N ASP A 133 -17.61 35.62 37.46
CA ASP A 133 -17.72 35.17 36.07
C ASP A 133 -18.89 34.20 35.99
N GLU A 134 -20.07 34.72 35.63
CA GLU A 134 -21.23 33.89 35.29
C GLU A 134 -20.99 33.10 33.99
N PRO A 135 -21.32 31.80 33.95
CA PRO A 135 -21.30 31.04 32.72
C PRO A 135 -22.50 31.41 31.83
N VAL A 136 -22.23 32.08 30.71
CA VAL A 136 -23.24 32.37 29.67
C VAL A 136 -23.59 31.08 28.92
N LEU A 137 -24.82 30.60 29.08
CA LEU A 137 -25.41 29.57 28.23
C LEU A 137 -25.80 30.16 26.86
N HIS A 138 -25.12 29.74 25.79
CA HIS A 138 -25.59 30.02 24.43
C HIS A 138 -26.81 29.13 24.11
N VAL A 139 -28.01 29.63 24.41
CA VAL A 139 -29.27 29.09 23.87
C VAL A 139 -29.43 29.57 22.44
N THR A 140 -29.14 28.72 21.46
CA THR A 140 -29.58 28.94 20.08
C THR A 140 -30.98 28.32 19.93
N THR A 141 -31.97 29.18 19.78
CA THR A 141 -33.38 28.82 19.55
C THR A 141 -33.57 28.24 18.14
N VAL A 142 -33.80 26.93 18.04
CA VAL A 142 -34.33 26.30 16.82
C VAL A 142 -35.87 26.21 16.95
N PRO A 143 -36.67 26.64 15.97
CA PRO A 143 -38.14 26.54 16.06
C PRO A 143 -38.60 25.08 15.97
N ARG A 144 -39.51 24.68 16.87
CA ARG A 144 -40.21 23.38 16.81
C ARG A 144 -41.23 23.35 15.66
N PRO A 145 -41.32 22.27 14.86
CA PRO A 145 -42.43 22.06 13.94
C PRO A 145 -43.69 21.56 14.69
N PRO A 146 -44.91 21.74 14.12
CA PRO A 146 -46.16 21.40 14.79
C PRO A 146 -46.40 19.88 14.89
N PRO A 147 -47.22 19.42 15.86
CA PRO A 147 -47.47 18.01 16.08
C PRO A 147 -48.56 17.49 15.14
N GLY A 148 -48.19 16.60 14.21
CA GLY A 148 -49.15 15.84 13.41
C GLY A 148 -48.50 15.06 12.28
N GLY A 149 -48.42 13.74 12.39
CA GLY A 149 -48.06 12.87 11.27
C GLY A 149 -47.35 11.57 11.65
N GLN A 150 -48.16 10.51 11.79
CA GLN A 150 -47.88 9.07 11.62
C GLN A 150 -46.43 8.55 11.76
N GLY A 151 -46.27 7.61 12.70
CA GLY A 151 -45.02 6.90 12.96
C GLY A 151 -44.44 6.19 11.74
N VAL A 152 -43.21 6.56 11.38
CA VAL A 152 -42.38 5.85 10.43
C VAL A 152 -41.51 4.87 11.23
N ARG A 153 -41.74 3.57 11.01
CA ARG A 153 -40.82 2.52 11.49
C ARG A 153 -39.45 2.73 10.84
N PRO A 154 -38.32 2.50 11.53
CA PRO A 154 -37.02 2.56 10.88
C PRO A 154 -36.93 1.40 9.86
N SER A 155 -36.97 1.72 8.57
CA SER A 155 -36.59 0.76 7.55
C SER A 155 -35.09 0.52 7.65
N ALA A 156 -34.67 -0.74 7.66
CA ALA A 156 -33.27 -1.11 7.47
C ALA A 156 -32.79 -0.55 6.13
N ALA A 157 -32.13 0.62 6.17
CA ALA A 157 -31.53 1.22 5.00
C ALA A 157 -30.36 0.33 4.57
N ARG A 158 -30.57 -0.45 3.51
CA ARG A 158 -29.47 -0.94 2.68
C ARG A 158 -28.77 0.30 2.11
N TRP A 159 -27.49 0.42 2.40
CA TRP A 159 -26.62 1.43 1.80
C TRP A 159 -26.41 1.04 0.34
N PRO A 160 -26.39 1.99 -0.61
CA PRO A 160 -26.12 1.64 -1.99
C PRO A 160 -24.71 1.01 -2.07
N PRO A 161 -24.48 0.06 -2.99
CA PRO A 161 -23.11 -0.25 -3.43
C PRO A 161 -22.43 1.06 -3.89
N LEU A 162 -21.11 1.06 -4.06
CA LEU A 162 -20.37 2.19 -4.65
C LEU A 162 -21.00 2.53 -6.01
N GLY A 163 -22.00 3.43 -6.01
CA GLY A 163 -23.03 3.48 -7.03
C GLY A 163 -23.20 4.89 -7.56
N PHE A 164 -22.58 5.12 -8.72
CA PHE A 164 -22.91 6.22 -9.61
C PHE A 164 -24.33 6.00 -10.19
N ALA A 165 -25.01 7.10 -10.52
CA ALA A 165 -26.42 7.13 -10.89
C ALA A 165 -26.78 6.13 -12.02
N LEU A 166 -27.87 5.37 -11.82
CA LEU A 166 -28.43 4.45 -12.82
C LEU A 166 -28.80 5.17 -14.12
N VAL A 167 -28.11 4.82 -15.21
CA VAL A 167 -28.55 5.04 -16.59
C VAL A 167 -28.37 3.73 -17.37
N ARG A 168 -29.31 3.47 -18.29
CA ARG A 168 -29.49 2.28 -19.13
C ARG A 168 -28.18 1.70 -19.70
N ALA A 169 -28.14 0.35 -19.80
CA ALA A 169 -27.07 -0.46 -20.38
C ALA A 169 -26.50 0.08 -21.70
N SER A 170 -25.48 0.92 -21.56
CA SER A 170 -24.29 0.97 -22.40
C SER A 170 -23.20 0.31 -21.56
N THR A 171 -22.36 -0.57 -22.10
CA THR A 171 -21.26 -1.19 -21.34
C THR A 171 -20.19 -0.14 -21.07
N THR A 172 -20.38 0.65 -20.02
CA THR A 172 -19.42 1.65 -19.59
C THR A 172 -18.20 0.97 -18.95
N ILE A 173 -17.06 1.66 -18.90
CA ILE A 173 -15.84 1.13 -18.27
C ILE A 173 -16.11 0.74 -16.81
N GLU A 174 -16.94 1.49 -16.10
CA GLU A 174 -17.32 1.24 -14.72
C GLU A 174 -18.04 -0.10 -14.56
N ALA A 175 -18.99 -0.42 -15.44
CA ALA A 175 -19.71 -1.70 -15.39
C ALA A 175 -18.78 -2.89 -15.64
N LYS A 176 -17.75 -2.71 -16.49
CA LYS A 176 -16.75 -3.74 -16.73
C LYS A 176 -15.80 -3.92 -15.53
N ILE A 177 -15.42 -2.82 -14.88
CA ILE A 177 -14.61 -2.86 -13.65
C ILE A 177 -15.39 -3.53 -12.51
N GLU A 178 -16.68 -3.21 -12.32
CA GLU A 178 -17.54 -3.89 -11.35
C GLU A 178 -17.63 -5.40 -11.64
N HIS A 179 -17.78 -5.77 -12.92
CA HIS A 179 -17.75 -7.17 -13.33
C HIS A 179 -16.41 -7.84 -12.99
N ALA A 180 -15.29 -7.20 -13.31
CA ALA A 180 -13.96 -7.72 -13.01
C ALA A 180 -13.73 -7.87 -11.49
N ALA A 181 -14.19 -6.91 -10.67
CA ALA A 181 -14.14 -7.00 -9.21
C ALA A 181 -14.97 -8.17 -8.67
N LYS A 182 -16.14 -8.44 -9.26
CA LYS A 182 -16.95 -9.61 -8.92
C LYS A 182 -16.23 -10.91 -9.29
N VAL A 183 -15.67 -11.02 -10.49
CA VAL A 183 -14.91 -12.21 -10.90
C VAL A 183 -13.68 -12.41 -10.01
N ALA A 184 -12.96 -11.35 -9.68
CA ALA A 184 -11.84 -11.39 -8.75
C ALA A 184 -12.26 -11.91 -7.37
N ARG A 185 -13.40 -11.45 -6.84
CA ARG A 185 -14.00 -11.96 -5.59
C ARG A 185 -14.31 -13.44 -5.65
N ASP A 186 -14.96 -13.89 -6.72
CA ASP A 186 -15.41 -15.28 -6.88
C ASP A 186 -14.21 -16.26 -7.01
N HIS A 187 -13.04 -15.76 -7.44
CA HIS A 187 -11.82 -16.55 -7.65
C HIS A 187 -10.67 -16.23 -6.66
N ALA A 188 -10.93 -15.46 -5.60
CA ALA A 188 -9.88 -15.02 -4.66
C ALA A 188 -9.20 -16.20 -3.95
N ASP A 189 -9.95 -17.24 -3.58
CA ASP A 189 -9.40 -18.43 -2.90
C ASP A 189 -8.52 -19.27 -3.85
N GLU A 190 -8.90 -19.36 -5.12
CA GLU A 190 -8.08 -19.98 -6.17
C GLU A 190 -6.76 -19.23 -6.32
N ALA A 191 -6.81 -17.89 -6.32
CA ALA A 191 -5.62 -17.06 -6.45
C ALA A 191 -4.67 -17.19 -5.24
N GLU A 192 -5.22 -17.19 -4.02
CA GLU A 192 -4.47 -17.37 -2.77
C GLU A 192 -3.73 -18.72 -2.71
N GLN A 193 -4.40 -19.79 -3.15
CA GLN A 193 -3.83 -21.14 -3.18
C GLN A 193 -2.82 -21.30 -4.32
N GLY A 194 -3.15 -20.81 -5.51
CA GLY A 194 -2.33 -20.89 -6.72
C GLY A 194 -1.14 -19.94 -6.74
N ARG A 195 -1.11 -18.94 -5.84
CA ARG A 195 -0.10 -17.87 -5.77
C ARG A 195 0.02 -17.08 -7.07
N ARG A 196 -1.11 -16.94 -7.78
CA ARG A 196 -1.27 -16.22 -9.04
C ARG A 196 -2.75 -15.99 -9.29
N LEU A 197 -3.10 -14.95 -10.04
CA LEU A 197 -4.49 -14.73 -10.45
C LEU A 197 -5.03 -15.90 -11.28
N SER A 198 -6.32 -16.21 -11.12
CA SER A 198 -6.99 -17.17 -12.00
C SER A 198 -7.05 -16.64 -13.44
N ALA A 199 -7.12 -17.54 -14.41
CA ALA A 199 -7.29 -17.16 -15.82
C ALA A 199 -8.59 -16.36 -16.05
N ALA A 200 -9.65 -16.67 -15.29
CA ALA A 200 -10.92 -15.94 -15.35
C ALA A 200 -10.77 -14.50 -14.85
N THR A 201 -10.04 -14.30 -13.75
CA THR A 201 -9.74 -12.96 -13.22
C THR A 201 -8.91 -12.15 -14.21
N VAL A 202 -7.84 -12.73 -14.77
CA VAL A 202 -7.00 -12.06 -15.77
C VAL A 202 -7.83 -11.66 -17.00
N ALA A 203 -8.67 -12.55 -17.53
CA ALA A 203 -9.52 -12.26 -18.68
C ALA A 203 -10.52 -11.12 -18.39
N ALA A 204 -11.15 -11.10 -17.20
CA ALA A 204 -12.08 -10.06 -16.82
C ALA A 204 -11.39 -8.68 -16.65
N LEU A 205 -10.18 -8.66 -16.08
CA LEU A 205 -9.37 -7.44 -15.98
C LEU A 205 -8.97 -6.91 -17.36
N ALA A 206 -8.58 -7.81 -18.26
CA ALA A 206 -8.24 -7.49 -19.64
C ALA A 206 -9.44 -6.94 -20.43
N GLU A 207 -10.62 -7.53 -20.28
CA GLU A 207 -11.85 -7.06 -20.93
C GLU A 207 -12.29 -5.68 -20.42
N ALA A 208 -12.02 -5.40 -19.14
CA ALA A 208 -12.28 -4.12 -18.50
C ALA A 208 -11.27 -3.02 -18.88
N GLY A 209 -10.15 -3.36 -19.51
CA GLY A 209 -9.05 -2.41 -19.77
C GLY A 209 -8.30 -2.00 -18.50
N ALA A 210 -8.36 -2.82 -17.45
CA ALA A 210 -7.79 -2.52 -16.13
C ALA A 210 -6.25 -2.51 -16.11
N PHE A 211 -5.60 -3.04 -17.15
CA PHE A 211 -4.15 -3.08 -17.28
C PHE A 211 -3.56 -1.85 -17.96
N THR A 212 -4.38 -1.01 -18.59
CA THR A 212 -3.94 0.13 -19.42
C THR A 212 -4.60 1.44 -18.98
N LEU A 213 -4.98 1.59 -17.71
CA LEU A 213 -5.69 2.78 -17.22
C LEU A 213 -4.83 4.05 -17.25
N CYS A 214 -3.50 3.92 -17.21
CA CYS A 214 -2.55 5.02 -17.35
C CYS A 214 -1.81 5.01 -18.70
N LEU A 215 -2.26 4.20 -19.66
CA LEU A 215 -1.74 4.24 -21.02
C LEU A 215 -2.10 5.61 -21.62
N PRO A 216 -1.16 6.31 -22.29
CA PRO A 216 -1.45 7.55 -22.99
C PRO A 216 -2.59 7.38 -24.00
N VAL A 217 -3.40 8.42 -24.18
CA VAL A 217 -4.54 8.42 -25.12
C VAL A 217 -4.05 8.24 -26.56
N ALA A 218 -2.86 8.77 -26.88
CA ALA A 218 -2.21 8.60 -28.17
C ALA A 218 -2.00 7.13 -28.57
N TYR A 219 -1.96 6.21 -27.58
CA TYR A 219 -1.75 4.77 -27.78
C TYR A 219 -3.01 3.96 -27.49
N GLY A 220 -4.19 4.59 -27.45
CA GLY A 220 -5.48 3.92 -27.23
C GLY A 220 -5.90 3.78 -25.77
N GLY A 221 -5.22 4.47 -24.84
CA GLY A 221 -5.64 4.56 -23.44
C GLY A 221 -6.96 5.31 -23.24
N ALA A 222 -7.62 5.05 -22.11
CA ALA A 222 -8.98 5.55 -21.84
C ALA A 222 -9.06 7.06 -21.48
N GLY A 223 -7.92 7.70 -21.14
CA GLY A 223 -7.86 9.13 -20.85
C GLY A 223 -8.54 9.59 -19.55
N GLY A 224 -8.85 8.69 -18.63
CA GLY A 224 -9.53 9.00 -17.36
C GLY A 224 -8.64 9.62 -16.27
N GLY A 225 -7.32 9.63 -16.48
CA GLY A 225 -6.34 10.15 -15.53
C GLY A 225 -6.13 9.27 -14.27
N PRO A 226 -5.25 9.69 -13.35
CA PRO A 226 -4.90 8.92 -12.15
C PRO A 226 -6.07 8.66 -11.20
N LEU A 227 -7.05 9.57 -11.13
CA LEU A 227 -8.26 9.36 -10.31
C LEU A 227 -9.10 8.17 -10.78
N ALA A 228 -9.28 8.03 -12.10
CA ALA A 228 -9.98 6.87 -12.65
C ALA A 228 -9.23 5.58 -12.35
N MET A 229 -7.89 5.60 -12.43
CA MET A 229 -7.06 4.47 -12.02
C MET A 229 -7.24 4.12 -10.54
N ILE A 230 -7.23 5.11 -9.64
CA ILE A 230 -7.41 4.90 -8.21
C ILE A 230 -8.77 4.26 -7.91
N ASP A 231 -9.86 4.79 -8.48
CA ASP A 231 -11.20 4.24 -8.24
C ASP A 231 -11.34 2.83 -8.79
N ALA A 232 -10.85 2.57 -10.00
CA ALA A 232 -10.91 1.25 -10.62
C ALA A 232 -10.09 0.20 -9.85
N VAL A 233 -8.85 0.54 -9.47
CA VAL A 233 -7.99 -0.35 -8.69
C VAL A 233 -8.59 -0.61 -7.31
N ALA A 234 -9.14 0.40 -6.64
CA ALA A 234 -9.80 0.22 -5.35
C ALA A 234 -11.05 -0.68 -5.45
N GLU A 235 -11.84 -0.55 -6.50
CA GLU A 235 -13.01 -1.43 -6.75
C GLU A 235 -12.57 -2.88 -6.96
N ILE A 236 -11.57 -3.12 -7.82
CA ILE A 236 -11.02 -4.46 -8.05
C ILE A 236 -10.42 -5.04 -6.77
N ALA A 237 -9.66 -4.25 -6.00
CA ALA A 237 -9.06 -4.65 -4.74
C ALA A 237 -10.10 -4.97 -3.65
N ALA A 238 -11.29 -4.38 -3.71
CA ALA A 238 -12.40 -4.78 -2.85
C ALA A 238 -12.96 -6.17 -3.21
N GLY A 239 -12.79 -6.60 -4.46
CA GLY A 239 -13.02 -7.97 -4.91
C GLY A 239 -11.92 -8.93 -4.42
N ASP A 240 -10.67 -8.62 -4.75
CA ASP A 240 -9.47 -9.34 -4.31
C ASP A 240 -8.25 -8.40 -4.31
N GLY A 241 -7.54 -8.33 -3.18
CA GLY A 241 -6.41 -7.41 -3.02
C GLY A 241 -5.27 -7.67 -4.02
N SER A 242 -5.02 -8.94 -4.35
CA SER A 242 -4.00 -9.31 -5.33
C SER A 242 -4.37 -8.90 -6.75
N ALA A 243 -5.64 -9.05 -7.15
CA ALA A 243 -6.13 -8.61 -8.45
C ALA A 243 -6.01 -7.08 -8.61
N GLY A 244 -6.39 -6.31 -7.58
CA GLY A 244 -6.24 -4.86 -7.60
C GLY A 244 -4.78 -4.42 -7.68
N TRP A 245 -3.90 -5.09 -6.94
CA TRP A 245 -2.46 -4.88 -7.02
C TRP A 245 -1.91 -5.08 -8.44
N CYS A 246 -2.19 -6.23 -9.06
CA CYS A 246 -1.73 -6.52 -10.41
C CYS A 246 -2.28 -5.52 -11.44
N ALA A 247 -3.56 -5.13 -11.33
CA ALA A 247 -4.14 -4.10 -12.19
C ALA A 247 -3.44 -2.74 -12.02
N GLY A 248 -3.14 -2.34 -10.79
CA GLY A 248 -2.42 -1.11 -10.48
C GLY A 248 -0.98 -1.11 -10.99
N ILE A 249 -0.24 -2.20 -10.78
CA ILE A 249 1.12 -2.37 -11.31
C ILE A 249 1.11 -2.32 -12.83
N ALA A 250 0.19 -3.03 -13.49
CA ALA A 250 0.13 -3.05 -14.94
C ALA A 250 -0.23 -1.70 -15.52
N SER A 251 -1.25 -1.05 -14.97
CA SER A 251 -1.66 0.29 -15.39
C SER A 251 -0.53 1.30 -15.23
N THR A 252 0.15 1.32 -14.09
CA THR A 252 1.26 2.27 -13.87
C THR A 252 2.48 1.93 -14.74
N THR A 253 2.75 0.66 -15.02
CA THR A 253 3.77 0.25 -15.99
C THR A 253 3.42 0.71 -17.40
N SER A 254 2.14 0.66 -17.80
CA SER A 254 1.71 1.13 -19.12
C SER A 254 1.95 2.63 -19.37
N SER A 255 2.07 3.44 -18.31
CA SER A 255 2.41 4.86 -18.44
C SER A 255 3.82 5.08 -19.00
N LEU A 256 4.73 4.10 -18.87
CA LEU A 256 6.08 4.16 -19.45
C LEU A 256 6.07 4.23 -20.97
N ALA A 257 4.99 3.79 -21.62
CA ALA A 257 4.82 3.91 -23.07
C ALA A 257 5.00 5.34 -23.58
N ILE A 258 4.75 6.35 -22.73
CA ILE A 258 4.95 7.76 -23.07
C ILE A 258 6.38 8.07 -23.55
N PHE A 259 7.39 7.30 -23.12
CA PHE A 259 8.79 7.51 -23.48
C PHE A 259 9.25 6.67 -24.68
N LEU A 260 8.41 5.75 -25.17
CA LEU A 260 8.72 4.94 -26.34
C LEU A 260 8.39 5.70 -27.63
N ASP A 261 9.07 5.33 -28.72
CA ASP A 261 8.64 5.76 -30.05
C ASP A 261 7.18 5.32 -30.29
N PRO A 262 6.33 6.15 -30.90
CA PRO A 262 4.91 5.83 -31.10
C PRO A 262 4.63 4.50 -31.81
N ALA A 263 5.48 4.11 -32.77
CA ALA A 263 5.32 2.83 -33.47
C ALA A 263 5.60 1.65 -32.54
N VAL A 264 6.62 1.76 -31.69
CA VAL A 264 6.96 0.74 -30.69
C VAL A 264 5.90 0.68 -29.59
N ALA A 265 5.47 1.82 -29.06
CA ALA A 265 4.41 1.89 -28.07
C ALA A 265 3.12 1.21 -28.57
N THR A 266 2.73 1.48 -29.82
CA THR A 266 1.54 0.86 -30.45
C THR A 266 1.71 -0.65 -30.65
N ALA A 267 2.93 -1.12 -30.93
CA ALA A 267 3.21 -2.55 -31.08
C ALA A 267 3.22 -3.28 -29.73
N VAL A 268 3.74 -2.66 -28.67
CA VAL A 268 3.74 -3.21 -27.30
C VAL A 268 2.31 -3.25 -26.74
N PHE A 269 1.53 -2.19 -26.97
CA PHE A 269 0.15 -2.02 -26.50
C PHE A 269 -0.85 -2.13 -27.66
N ASP A 270 -0.81 -3.25 -28.38
CA ASP A 270 -1.66 -3.50 -29.56
C ASP A 270 -3.16 -3.65 -29.23
N SER A 271 -3.50 -3.76 -27.94
CA SER A 271 -4.84 -3.92 -27.42
C SER A 271 -4.94 -3.37 -25.99
N PRO A 272 -6.11 -2.82 -25.57
CA PRO A 272 -6.36 -2.42 -24.18
C PRO A 272 -6.34 -3.59 -23.17
N SER A 273 -6.22 -4.83 -23.66
CA SER A 273 -6.12 -6.04 -22.86
C SER A 273 -4.67 -6.43 -22.51
N VAL A 274 -3.66 -5.75 -23.09
CA VAL A 274 -2.26 -6.07 -22.83
C VAL A 274 -1.87 -5.68 -21.41
N ALA A 275 -1.33 -6.64 -20.67
CA ALA A 275 -0.66 -6.39 -19.41
C ALA A 275 0.85 -6.26 -19.60
N THR A 276 1.43 -5.26 -18.95
CA THR A 276 2.87 -5.09 -18.79
C THR A 276 3.22 -5.04 -17.32
N GLY A 277 4.37 -5.54 -16.91
CA GLY A 277 4.75 -5.52 -15.49
C GLY A 277 6.22 -5.84 -15.33
N GLY A 278 6.77 -5.62 -14.14
CA GLY A 278 8.18 -5.90 -13.89
C GLY A 278 8.79 -4.96 -12.86
N VAL A 279 10.09 -4.70 -12.98
CA VAL A 279 10.88 -4.06 -11.93
C VAL A 279 11.78 -2.99 -12.52
N PHE A 280 11.61 -1.76 -12.04
CA PHE A 280 12.38 -0.59 -12.47
C PHE A 280 13.85 -0.65 -12.03
N ALA A 281 14.15 -1.27 -10.88
CA ALA A 281 15.48 -1.28 -10.30
C ALA A 281 16.53 -1.84 -11.29
N PRO A 282 17.71 -1.19 -11.42
CA PRO A 282 18.71 -1.54 -12.42
C PRO A 282 19.54 -2.78 -12.05
N ASN A 283 18.87 -3.89 -11.74
CA ASN A 283 19.53 -5.15 -11.34
C ASN A 283 20.03 -5.98 -12.54
N GLY A 284 19.74 -5.55 -13.77
CA GLY A 284 20.35 -6.08 -14.98
C GLY A 284 21.64 -5.36 -15.39
N ARG A 285 22.43 -6.02 -16.23
CA ARG A 285 23.59 -5.45 -16.91
C ARG A 285 23.35 -5.48 -18.41
N GLY A 286 23.52 -4.34 -19.07
CA GLY A 286 23.38 -4.20 -20.51
C GLY A 286 24.72 -3.98 -21.20
N SER A 287 24.95 -4.60 -22.36
CA SER A 287 26.03 -4.23 -23.28
C SER A 287 25.46 -3.72 -24.59
N ILE A 288 25.81 -2.50 -24.97
CA ILE A 288 25.32 -1.88 -26.21
C ILE A 288 26.10 -2.43 -27.40
N ASP A 289 25.39 -2.99 -28.39
CA ASP A 289 25.93 -3.47 -29.65
C ASP A 289 25.07 -2.95 -30.81
N GLY A 290 25.55 -1.88 -31.45
CA GLY A 290 24.83 -1.23 -32.56
C GLY A 290 23.47 -0.65 -32.14
N ASP A 291 22.40 -1.18 -32.70
CA ASP A 291 21.00 -0.80 -32.44
C ASP A 291 20.32 -1.69 -31.40
N THR A 292 21.09 -2.51 -30.69
CA THR A 292 20.61 -3.50 -29.72
C THR A 292 21.36 -3.36 -28.40
N VAL A 293 20.70 -3.70 -27.29
CA VAL A 293 21.34 -3.96 -26.00
C VAL A 293 21.18 -5.44 -25.63
N ARG A 294 22.28 -6.10 -25.25
CA ARG A 294 22.25 -7.45 -24.68
C ARG A 294 22.16 -7.36 -23.17
N VAL A 295 21.12 -7.96 -22.58
CA VAL A 295 20.83 -7.84 -21.15
C VAL A 295 20.93 -9.19 -20.46
N THR A 296 21.68 -9.24 -19.36
CA THR A 296 21.62 -10.34 -18.38
C THR A 296 21.25 -9.73 -17.02
N GLY A 297 20.27 -10.32 -16.34
CA GLY A 297 19.80 -9.77 -15.06
C GLY A 297 18.82 -10.68 -14.35
N ARG A 298 18.63 -10.42 -13.05
CA ARG A 298 17.58 -11.02 -12.24
C ARG A 298 16.94 -9.95 -11.38
N TRP A 299 15.62 -9.94 -11.36
CA TRP A 299 14.83 -9.00 -10.59
C TRP A 299 13.88 -9.75 -9.67
N GLN A 300 13.69 -9.21 -8.47
CA GLN A 300 12.76 -9.75 -7.47
C GLN A 300 11.45 -8.99 -7.52
N TRP A 301 10.36 -9.65 -7.14
CA TRP A 301 9.03 -9.03 -6.98
C TRP A 301 8.33 -8.62 -8.27
N GLY A 302 8.44 -9.42 -9.33
CA GLY A 302 7.74 -9.25 -10.62
C GLY A 302 6.24 -9.49 -10.52
N SER A 303 5.51 -8.60 -9.84
CA SER A 303 4.07 -8.70 -9.60
C SER A 303 3.27 -8.81 -10.90
N GLY A 304 2.43 -9.83 -11.02
CA GLY A 304 1.56 -10.07 -12.18
C GLY A 304 2.28 -10.48 -13.47
N THR A 305 3.61 -10.59 -13.46
CA THR A 305 4.39 -10.82 -14.69
C THR A 305 4.04 -12.10 -15.44
N GLN A 306 3.50 -13.12 -14.74
CA GLN A 306 3.04 -14.39 -15.32
C GLN A 306 1.88 -14.26 -16.33
N HIS A 307 1.20 -13.11 -16.37
CA HIS A 307 0.14 -12.83 -17.35
C HIS A 307 0.45 -11.59 -18.21
N CYS A 308 1.67 -11.05 -18.13
CA CYS A 308 2.09 -9.93 -18.94
C CYS A 308 2.54 -10.42 -20.33
N ALA A 309 2.20 -9.68 -21.38
CA ALA A 309 2.78 -9.93 -22.71
C ALA A 309 4.23 -9.43 -22.79
N TRP A 310 4.50 -8.33 -22.07
CA TRP A 310 5.81 -7.70 -21.98
C TRP A 310 6.23 -7.49 -20.52
N ILE A 311 7.48 -7.82 -20.22
CA ILE A 311 8.07 -7.67 -18.90
C ILE A 311 9.10 -6.53 -18.95
N VAL A 312 9.05 -5.62 -17.99
CA VAL A 312 10.03 -4.53 -17.89
C VAL A 312 11.11 -4.86 -16.87
N GLY A 313 12.38 -4.67 -17.23
CA GLY A 313 13.51 -4.81 -16.31
C GLY A 313 14.50 -3.66 -16.44
N GLY A 314 14.87 -3.06 -15.31
CA GLY A 314 15.92 -2.06 -15.27
C GLY A 314 17.31 -2.68 -15.44
N ALA A 315 18.16 -2.07 -16.27
CA ALA A 315 19.54 -2.47 -16.48
C ALA A 315 20.49 -1.27 -16.43
N MET A 316 21.65 -1.45 -15.82
CA MET A 316 22.79 -0.54 -15.96
C MET A 316 23.62 -0.98 -17.18
N CYS A 317 23.78 -0.09 -18.16
CA CYS A 317 24.48 -0.39 -19.41
C CYS A 317 25.95 0.06 -19.37
N ASP A 318 26.78 -0.55 -20.22
CA ASP A 318 28.22 -0.23 -20.35
C ASP A 318 28.50 1.18 -20.89
N ASP A 319 27.54 1.80 -21.58
CA ASP A 319 27.55 3.22 -21.97
C ASP A 319 27.29 4.18 -20.78
N GLY A 320 27.07 3.65 -19.57
CA GLY A 320 26.81 4.42 -18.36
C GLY A 320 25.36 4.84 -18.18
N THR A 321 24.45 4.43 -19.07
CA THR A 321 23.02 4.73 -18.96
C THR A 321 22.26 3.68 -18.15
N GLN A 322 21.30 4.12 -17.34
CA GLN A 322 20.27 3.24 -16.80
C GLN A 322 19.13 3.15 -17.82
N ARG A 323 18.78 1.93 -18.22
CA ARG A 323 17.69 1.67 -19.16
C ARG A 323 16.59 0.81 -18.54
N ILE A 324 15.35 1.10 -18.87
CA ILE A 324 14.24 0.15 -18.72
C ILE A 324 14.13 -0.59 -20.03
N CYS A 325 14.21 -1.92 -20.00
CA CYS A 325 14.13 -2.76 -21.19
C CYS A 325 12.80 -3.51 -21.20
N PHE A 326 12.13 -3.57 -22.35
CA PHE A 326 10.91 -4.35 -22.56
C PHE A 326 11.29 -5.71 -23.16
N PHE A 327 11.06 -6.78 -22.41
CA PHE A 327 11.28 -8.16 -22.83
C PHE A 327 9.95 -8.79 -23.24
N PRO A 328 9.88 -9.51 -24.37
CA PRO A 328 8.72 -10.36 -24.63
C PRO A 328 8.66 -11.49 -23.60
N HIS A 329 7.46 -11.92 -23.23
CA HIS A 329 7.26 -12.91 -22.16
C HIS A 329 8.04 -14.21 -22.36
N ASP A 330 8.20 -14.68 -23.59
CA ASP A 330 8.92 -15.92 -23.91
C ASP A 330 10.45 -15.82 -23.79
N ALA A 331 10.99 -14.62 -23.68
CA ALA A 331 12.42 -14.38 -23.42
C ALA A 331 12.77 -14.33 -21.93
N VAL A 332 11.78 -14.51 -21.04
CA VAL A 332 11.94 -14.36 -19.59
C VAL A 332 11.79 -15.69 -18.87
N ASP A 333 12.75 -15.99 -18.00
CA ASP A 333 12.67 -17.12 -17.08
C ASP A 333 12.05 -16.68 -15.74
N PHE A 334 10.95 -17.32 -15.35
CA PHE A 334 10.27 -17.07 -14.07
C PHE A 334 10.70 -18.08 -13.01
N HIS A 335 11.03 -17.60 -11.82
CA HIS A 335 11.48 -18.41 -10.69
C HIS A 335 10.39 -18.52 -9.63
N ASP A 336 10.12 -19.74 -9.15
CA ASP A 336 9.13 -19.95 -8.09
C ASP A 336 9.65 -19.48 -6.73
N THR A 337 9.54 -18.18 -6.45
CA THR A 337 10.08 -17.54 -5.22
C THR A 337 9.01 -16.92 -4.33
N TRP A 338 7.78 -16.75 -4.82
CA TRP A 338 6.73 -16.02 -4.10
C TRP A 338 5.99 -16.89 -3.07
N HIS A 339 6.64 -17.20 -1.95
CA HIS A 339 6.08 -17.95 -0.83
C HIS A 339 5.88 -17.05 0.40
N VAL A 340 4.81 -16.25 0.36
CA VAL A 340 4.58 -15.16 1.32
C VAL A 340 3.32 -15.33 2.17
N GLY A 341 3.23 -14.54 3.23
CA GLY A 341 2.12 -14.53 4.18
C GLY A 341 0.89 -13.72 3.72
N GLY A 342 0.99 -12.84 2.74
CA GLY A 342 -0.11 -12.03 2.21
C GLY A 342 0.19 -11.58 0.78
N MET A 343 -0.81 -11.10 0.04
CA MET A 343 -0.73 -10.77 -1.38
C MET A 343 -0.21 -11.96 -2.21
N ARG A 344 -0.63 -13.18 -1.86
CA ARG A 344 -0.10 -14.38 -2.50
C ARG A 344 -0.53 -14.46 -3.97
N GLY A 345 -1.76 -14.07 -4.26
CA GLY A 345 -2.33 -14.09 -5.60
C GLY A 345 -1.64 -13.18 -6.60
N THR A 346 -0.78 -12.26 -6.17
CA THR A 346 -0.05 -11.36 -7.09
C THR A 346 0.96 -12.10 -7.94
N GLY A 347 1.42 -13.29 -7.50
CA GLY A 347 2.45 -14.05 -8.17
C GLY A 347 3.69 -13.21 -8.45
N SER A 348 4.18 -12.47 -7.45
CA SER A 348 5.34 -11.57 -7.56
C SER A 348 6.66 -12.34 -7.59
N LEU A 349 6.75 -13.29 -8.53
CA LEU A 349 7.91 -14.13 -8.77
C LEU A 349 9.13 -13.28 -9.12
N ASP A 350 10.31 -13.80 -8.78
CA ASP A 350 11.53 -13.31 -9.40
C ASP A 350 11.53 -13.72 -10.88
N PHE A 351 12.18 -12.92 -11.71
CA PHE A 351 12.40 -13.25 -13.11
C PHE A 351 13.82 -12.92 -13.53
N SER A 352 14.33 -13.60 -14.56
CA SER A 352 15.64 -13.35 -15.13
C SER A 352 15.64 -13.38 -16.64
N VAL A 353 16.65 -12.75 -17.21
CA VAL A 353 17.03 -12.86 -18.62
C VAL A 353 18.52 -13.16 -18.67
N ASP A 354 18.95 -13.96 -19.64
CA ASP A 354 20.36 -14.27 -19.87
C ASP A 354 20.72 -13.99 -21.34
N ASP A 355 21.57 -12.98 -21.53
CA ASP A 355 22.05 -12.50 -22.83
C ASP A 355 20.94 -12.22 -23.86
N VAL A 356 19.81 -11.70 -23.38
CA VAL A 356 18.67 -11.37 -24.25
C VAL A 356 18.96 -10.09 -25.02
N ALA A 357 18.89 -10.17 -26.34
CA ALA A 357 19.01 -9.03 -27.24
C ALA A 357 17.70 -8.25 -27.29
N VAL A 358 17.75 -6.97 -26.90
CA VAL A 358 16.61 -6.04 -26.93
C VAL A 358 16.95 -4.87 -27.87
N PRO A 359 16.14 -4.60 -28.90
CA PRO A 359 16.31 -3.41 -29.73
C PRO A 359 16.31 -2.12 -28.88
N LEU A 360 17.15 -1.14 -29.19
CA LEU A 360 17.26 0.08 -28.37
C LEU A 360 15.97 0.90 -28.34
N ASP A 361 15.12 0.81 -29.37
CA ASP A 361 13.81 1.46 -29.43
C ASP A 361 12.76 0.80 -28.51
N HIS A 362 13.04 -0.40 -28.00
CA HIS A 362 12.29 -1.08 -26.92
C HIS A 362 12.89 -0.78 -25.53
N THR A 363 13.71 0.28 -25.43
CA THR A 363 14.31 0.71 -24.16
C THR A 363 14.06 2.17 -23.87
N ILE A 364 14.03 2.52 -22.58
CA ILE A 364 13.90 3.91 -22.10
C ILE A 364 15.14 4.25 -21.28
N ARG A 365 15.87 5.30 -21.66
CA ARG A 365 16.98 5.86 -20.86
C ARG A 365 16.41 6.73 -19.75
N VAL A 366 16.51 6.24 -18.52
CA VAL A 366 15.97 6.89 -17.33
C VAL A 366 16.61 8.26 -17.14
N GLY A 367 15.77 9.30 -17.08
CA GLY A 367 16.20 10.69 -16.87
C GLY A 367 16.83 11.38 -18.09
N LEU A 368 16.94 10.68 -19.23
CA LEU A 368 17.47 11.24 -20.49
C LEU A 368 16.40 11.32 -21.58
N ASP A 369 15.51 10.33 -21.66
CA ASP A 369 14.43 10.35 -22.64
C ASP A 369 13.26 11.20 -22.17
N HIS A 370 12.65 11.90 -23.12
CA HIS A 370 11.50 12.78 -22.90
C HIS A 370 10.22 12.14 -23.43
N PRO A 371 9.04 12.52 -22.92
CA PRO A 371 7.77 12.09 -23.48
C PRO A 371 7.71 12.28 -25.00
N ALA A 372 7.39 11.22 -25.74
CA ALA A 372 7.27 11.22 -27.19
C ALA A 372 5.94 11.81 -27.68
N VAL A 373 4.94 11.91 -26.80
CA VAL A 373 3.62 12.48 -27.07
C VAL A 373 3.20 13.43 -25.94
N ASP A 374 2.39 14.44 -26.27
CA ASP A 374 1.80 15.35 -25.28
C ASP A 374 0.51 14.75 -24.72
N ASP A 375 0.60 14.22 -23.50
CA ASP A 375 -0.52 13.69 -22.73
C ASP A 375 -0.45 14.24 -21.30
N PRO A 376 -1.57 14.66 -20.67
CA PRO A 376 -1.58 15.10 -19.27
C PRO A 376 -0.94 14.10 -18.30
N ILE A 377 -1.05 12.79 -18.56
CA ILE A 377 -0.43 11.76 -17.70
C ILE A 377 1.09 11.88 -17.63
N ALA A 378 1.74 12.39 -18.69
CA ALA A 378 3.18 12.57 -18.77
C ALA A 378 3.73 13.59 -17.75
N ARG A 379 2.85 14.42 -17.19
CA ARG A 379 3.19 15.44 -16.19
C ARG A 379 3.28 14.84 -14.77
N PHE A 380 2.81 13.62 -14.57
CA PHE A 380 2.95 12.89 -13.31
C PHE A 380 4.25 12.08 -13.34
N PRO A 381 5.09 12.15 -12.28
CA PRO A 381 6.21 11.24 -12.16
C PRO A 381 5.72 9.79 -12.01
N ASN A 382 6.36 8.86 -12.72
CA ASN A 382 5.99 7.44 -12.71
C ASN A 382 5.99 6.84 -11.30
N PHE A 383 6.95 7.23 -10.47
CA PHE A 383 7.03 6.78 -9.08
C PHE A 383 5.85 7.29 -8.23
N THR A 384 5.39 8.52 -8.47
CA THR A 384 4.16 9.01 -7.85
C THR A 384 2.97 8.17 -8.30
N LEU A 385 2.78 7.93 -9.61
CA LEU A 385 1.69 7.10 -10.13
C LEU A 385 1.69 5.68 -9.52
N LEU A 386 2.86 5.04 -9.45
CA LEU A 386 3.04 3.73 -8.82
C LEU A 386 2.51 3.73 -7.38
N ALA A 387 2.85 4.76 -6.60
CA ALA A 387 2.39 4.89 -5.23
C ALA A 387 0.87 5.01 -5.11
N LEU A 388 0.24 5.74 -6.03
CA LEU A 388 -1.21 5.91 -6.05
C LEU A 388 -1.92 4.57 -6.30
N GLY A 389 -1.41 3.74 -7.22
CA GLY A 389 -1.94 2.39 -7.47
C GLY A 389 -1.80 1.46 -6.25
N ILE A 390 -0.68 1.54 -5.54
CA ILE A 390 -0.45 0.79 -4.31
C ILE A 390 -1.41 1.23 -3.20
N ALA A 391 -1.56 2.54 -2.99
CA ALA A 391 -2.49 3.09 -2.00
C ALA A 391 -3.95 2.73 -2.33
N ALA A 392 -4.34 2.79 -3.60
CA ALA A 392 -5.66 2.38 -4.07
C ALA A 392 -5.97 0.92 -3.75
N THR A 393 -4.97 0.03 -3.91
CA THR A 393 -5.10 -1.38 -3.52
C THR A 393 -5.39 -1.53 -2.03
N GLY A 394 -4.66 -0.78 -1.19
CA GLY A 394 -4.92 -0.73 0.25
C GLY A 394 -6.35 -0.28 0.58
N ILE A 395 -6.84 0.77 -0.09
CA ILE A 395 -8.20 1.31 0.08
C ILE A 395 -9.26 0.25 -0.24
N GLY A 396 -9.11 -0.48 -1.35
CA GLY A 396 -10.05 -1.54 -1.73
C GLY A 396 -10.03 -2.72 -0.77
N ASN A 397 -8.85 -3.19 -0.38
CA ASN A 397 -8.71 -4.27 0.59
C ASN A 397 -9.32 -3.92 1.96
N ALA A 398 -9.12 -2.69 2.44
CA ALA A 398 -9.75 -2.20 3.67
C ALA A 398 -11.28 -2.09 3.55
N ARG A 399 -11.80 -1.68 2.38
CA ARG A 399 -13.25 -1.68 2.11
C ARG A 399 -13.81 -3.11 2.20
N ARG A 400 -13.10 -4.09 1.63
CA ARG A 400 -13.48 -5.50 1.72
C ARG A 400 -13.56 -5.97 3.16
N ALA A 401 -12.56 -5.63 3.98
CA ALA A 401 -12.55 -6.01 5.39
C ALA A 401 -13.78 -5.45 6.16
N LEU A 402 -14.12 -4.17 5.94
CA LEU A 402 -15.29 -3.57 6.57
C LEU A 402 -16.61 -4.21 6.11
N ASP A 403 -16.74 -4.53 4.83
CA ASP A 403 -17.95 -5.15 4.31
C ASP A 403 -18.15 -6.58 4.84
N GLU A 404 -17.07 -7.37 4.90
CA GLU A 404 -17.08 -8.71 5.50
C GLU A 404 -17.44 -8.68 6.99
N LEU A 405 -16.88 -7.72 7.75
CA LEU A 405 -17.26 -7.54 9.15
C LEU A 405 -18.74 -7.18 9.28
N ARG A 406 -19.24 -6.26 8.45
CA ARG A 406 -20.66 -5.84 8.49
C ARG A 406 -21.58 -7.03 8.27
N ASP A 407 -21.28 -7.86 7.28
CA ASP A 407 -22.09 -9.02 6.92
C ASP A 407 -22.02 -10.09 8.02
N LEU A 408 -20.83 -10.37 8.56
CA LEU A 408 -20.64 -11.25 9.71
C LEU A 408 -21.41 -10.76 10.95
N ALA A 409 -21.33 -9.46 11.25
CA ALA A 409 -21.85 -8.88 12.48
C ALA A 409 -23.37 -9.00 12.60
N ALA A 410 -24.09 -9.04 11.47
CA ALA A 410 -25.53 -9.18 11.43
C ALA A 410 -26.01 -10.54 11.98
N GLY A 411 -25.27 -11.62 11.71
CA GLY A 411 -25.62 -12.98 12.12
C GLY A 411 -24.84 -13.51 13.33
N LYS A 412 -23.65 -13.00 13.59
CA LYS A 412 -22.78 -13.52 14.66
C LYS A 412 -23.27 -13.11 16.04
N THR A 413 -23.50 -14.08 16.92
CA THR A 413 -23.71 -13.86 18.35
C THR A 413 -22.44 -14.22 19.11
N PRO A 414 -21.74 -13.24 19.73
CA PRO A 414 -20.57 -13.53 20.56
C PRO A 414 -20.90 -14.51 21.69
N GLN A 415 -19.90 -15.30 22.10
CA GLN A 415 -20.06 -16.23 23.21
C GLN A 415 -20.51 -15.48 24.48
N PHE A 416 -21.46 -16.07 25.22
CA PHE A 416 -22.07 -15.47 26.41
C PHE A 416 -22.91 -14.20 26.16
N SER A 417 -23.18 -13.83 24.91
CA SER A 417 -24.12 -12.76 24.55
C SER A 417 -25.46 -13.31 24.07
N SER A 418 -26.55 -12.62 24.36
CA SER A 418 -27.87 -12.83 23.72
C SER A 418 -28.11 -11.90 22.52
N LYS A 419 -27.20 -10.95 22.31
CA LYS A 419 -27.22 -9.96 21.23
C LYS A 419 -26.22 -10.32 20.14
N THR A 420 -26.56 -10.01 18.90
CA THR A 420 -25.61 -10.12 17.78
C THR A 420 -24.47 -9.11 17.94
N LEU A 421 -23.37 -9.33 17.23
CA LEU A 421 -22.23 -8.41 17.19
C LEU A 421 -22.68 -7.02 16.70
N ALA A 422 -23.59 -6.96 15.72
CA ALA A 422 -24.20 -5.71 15.25
C ALA A 422 -25.00 -4.95 16.33
N GLN A 423 -25.47 -5.63 17.39
CA GLN A 423 -26.19 -5.04 18.52
C GLN A 423 -25.27 -4.68 19.70
N SER A 424 -23.96 -4.93 19.59
CA SER A 424 -22.97 -4.54 20.59
C SER A 424 -22.59 -3.07 20.42
N GLY A 425 -22.76 -2.25 21.47
CA GLY A 425 -22.39 -0.84 21.44
C GLY A 425 -20.89 -0.61 21.22
N PHE A 426 -20.05 -1.51 21.72
CA PHE A 426 -18.60 -1.49 21.45
C PHE A 426 -18.33 -1.72 19.95
N ALA A 427 -18.92 -2.75 19.36
CA ALA A 427 -18.71 -3.05 17.95
C ALA A 427 -19.23 -1.94 17.03
N GLN A 428 -20.38 -1.33 17.36
CA GLN A 428 -20.92 -0.18 16.63
C GLN A 428 -19.95 1.02 16.66
N THR A 429 -19.35 1.30 17.83
CA THR A 429 -18.40 2.40 18.01
C THR A 429 -17.13 2.17 17.20
N GLU A 430 -16.53 0.99 17.32
CA GLU A 430 -15.28 0.68 16.62
C GLU A 430 -15.48 0.53 15.12
N PHE A 431 -16.61 -0.03 14.67
CA PHE A 431 -16.98 -0.04 13.25
C PHE A 431 -17.11 1.39 12.69
N ALA A 432 -17.79 2.29 13.42
CA ALA A 432 -17.93 3.68 12.99
C ALA A 432 -16.58 4.41 12.91
N ARG A 433 -15.66 4.15 13.86
CA ARG A 433 -14.29 4.70 13.83
C ARG A 433 -13.50 4.19 12.62
N ALA A 434 -13.56 2.88 12.35
CA ALA A 434 -12.89 2.28 11.21
C ALA A 434 -13.45 2.80 9.87
N GLU A 435 -14.77 2.92 9.75
CA GLU A 435 -15.43 3.53 8.58
C GLU A 435 -14.99 4.99 8.38
N ALA A 436 -14.88 5.79 9.45
CA ALA A 436 -14.42 7.17 9.36
C ALA A 436 -12.96 7.27 8.90
N ARG A 437 -12.07 6.41 9.43
CA ARG A 437 -10.66 6.32 9.00
C ARG A 437 -10.55 5.99 7.51
N TRP A 438 -11.26 4.95 7.06
CA TRP A 438 -11.28 4.56 5.66
C TRP A 438 -11.75 5.70 4.74
N ARG A 439 -12.84 6.39 5.13
CA ARG A 439 -13.35 7.55 4.37
C ARG A 439 -12.35 8.71 4.33
N ALA A 440 -11.69 9.02 5.44
CA ALA A 440 -10.71 10.09 5.51
C ALA A 440 -9.49 9.80 4.63
N ALA A 441 -8.93 8.59 4.72
CA ALA A 441 -7.82 8.13 3.89
C ALA A 441 -8.15 8.21 2.40
N ARG A 442 -9.31 7.70 1.99
CA ARG A 442 -9.78 7.76 0.60
C ARG A 442 -10.02 9.19 0.13
N ALA A 443 -10.61 10.04 0.97
CA ALA A 443 -10.88 11.44 0.62
C ALA A 443 -9.58 12.22 0.41
N LEU A 444 -8.62 12.12 1.33
CA LEU A 444 -7.34 12.80 1.21
C LEU A 444 -6.62 12.42 -0.08
N LEU A 445 -6.47 11.11 -0.36
CA LEU A 445 -5.82 10.64 -1.58
C LEU A 445 -6.48 11.20 -2.85
N ARG A 446 -7.82 11.18 -2.90
CA ARG A 446 -8.56 11.68 -4.06
C ARG A 446 -8.44 13.20 -4.23
N THR A 447 -8.46 13.96 -3.14
CA THR A 447 -8.33 15.41 -3.20
C THR A 447 -6.96 15.81 -3.77
N GLU A 448 -5.87 15.30 -3.19
CA GLU A 448 -4.51 15.68 -3.62
C GLU A 448 -4.24 15.29 -5.08
N VAL A 449 -4.73 14.12 -5.51
CA VAL A 449 -4.57 13.66 -6.89
C VAL A 449 -5.47 14.42 -7.85
N GLY A 450 -6.67 14.80 -7.44
CA GLY A 450 -7.59 15.61 -8.25
C GLY A 450 -7.03 16.99 -8.54
N ASP A 451 -6.51 17.66 -7.52
CA ASP A 451 -5.90 18.99 -7.68
C ASP A 451 -4.67 18.95 -8.60
N ALA A 452 -3.82 17.92 -8.45
CA ALA A 452 -2.68 17.69 -9.34
C ALA A 452 -3.12 17.37 -10.79
N TRP A 453 -4.20 16.62 -10.97
CA TRP A 453 -4.73 16.27 -12.29
C TRP A 453 -5.32 17.49 -13.00
N ASP A 454 -6.08 18.33 -12.30
CA ASP A 454 -6.62 19.57 -12.84
C ASP A 454 -5.51 20.54 -13.27
N ALA A 455 -4.39 20.56 -12.54
CA ALA A 455 -3.19 21.29 -12.95
C ALA A 455 -2.57 20.72 -14.23
N ALA A 456 -2.32 19.41 -14.26
CA ALA A 456 -1.74 18.73 -15.42
C ALA A 456 -2.59 18.88 -16.69
N ALA A 457 -3.91 18.70 -16.58
CA ALA A 457 -4.85 18.83 -17.68
C ALA A 457 -4.94 20.27 -18.21
N ALA A 458 -4.69 21.26 -17.36
CA ALA A 458 -4.59 22.66 -17.75
C ALA A 458 -3.18 23.05 -18.26
N GLY A 459 -2.29 22.08 -18.49
CA GLY A 459 -0.94 22.29 -18.99
C GLY A 459 0.06 22.82 -17.95
N ARG A 460 -0.31 22.88 -16.67
CA ARG A 460 0.60 23.27 -15.59
C ARG A 460 1.45 22.07 -15.14
N PRO A 461 2.68 22.29 -14.66
CA PRO A 461 3.50 21.22 -14.09
C PRO A 461 2.89 20.67 -12.80
N VAL A 462 3.13 19.40 -12.51
CA VAL A 462 2.95 18.83 -11.17
C VAL A 462 4.24 19.10 -10.40
N ASP A 463 4.24 20.16 -9.59
CA ASP A 463 5.42 20.63 -8.88
C ASP A 463 5.81 19.74 -7.69
N VAL A 464 6.89 20.11 -6.99
CA VAL A 464 7.37 19.36 -5.82
C VAL A 464 6.31 19.28 -4.72
N ASP A 465 5.58 20.36 -4.46
CA ASP A 465 4.58 20.43 -3.39
C ASP A 465 3.43 19.46 -3.66
N ALA A 466 2.88 19.48 -4.87
CA ALA A 466 1.83 18.55 -5.29
C ALA A 466 2.30 17.09 -5.20
N ARG A 467 3.55 16.80 -5.59
CA ARG A 467 4.14 15.46 -5.46
C ARG A 467 4.26 15.04 -4.01
N VAL A 468 4.77 15.90 -3.12
CA VAL A 468 4.87 15.61 -1.69
C VAL A 468 3.49 15.36 -1.09
N ALA A 469 2.48 16.18 -1.43
CA ALA A 469 1.12 16.02 -0.93
C ALA A 469 0.49 14.68 -1.36
N MET A 470 0.59 14.31 -2.64
CA MET A 470 0.11 13.01 -3.12
C MET A 470 0.82 11.83 -2.45
N ARG A 471 2.15 11.92 -2.27
CA ARG A 471 2.96 10.85 -1.67
C ARG A 471 2.67 10.71 -0.18
N LEU A 472 2.43 11.82 0.52
CA LEU A 472 1.95 11.85 1.91
C LEU A 472 0.58 11.19 2.02
N ALA A 473 -0.36 11.55 1.14
CA ALA A 473 -1.69 10.97 1.10
C ALA A 473 -1.65 9.46 0.83
N ALA A 474 -0.79 9.00 -0.08
CA ALA A 474 -0.61 7.58 -0.38
C ALA A 474 -0.05 6.78 0.81
N ALA A 475 0.99 7.29 1.47
CA ALA A 475 1.57 6.64 2.66
C ALA A 475 0.59 6.63 3.85
N HIS A 476 -0.14 7.73 4.06
CA HIS A 476 -1.19 7.82 5.07
C HIS A 476 -2.31 6.81 4.77
N ALA A 477 -2.79 6.76 3.53
CA ALA A 477 -3.86 5.84 3.14
C ALA A 477 -3.46 4.37 3.35
N ALA A 478 -2.24 3.98 2.96
CA ALA A 478 -1.75 2.62 3.19
C ALA A 478 -1.72 2.25 4.68
N SER A 479 -1.26 3.17 5.53
CA SER A 479 -1.18 2.98 6.99
C SER A 479 -2.57 2.88 7.65
N GLU A 480 -3.49 3.78 7.29
CA GLU A 480 -4.87 3.75 7.79
C GLU A 480 -5.62 2.49 7.33
N CYS A 481 -5.36 2.02 6.11
CA CYS A 481 -5.99 0.80 5.59
C CYS A 481 -5.59 -0.45 6.37
N VAL A 482 -4.35 -0.53 6.87
CA VAL A 482 -3.95 -1.58 7.82
C VAL A 482 -4.75 -1.46 9.11
N ALA A 483 -4.84 -0.27 9.70
CA ALA A 483 -5.58 -0.06 10.95
C ALA A 483 -7.07 -0.43 10.81
N VAL A 484 -7.67 -0.12 9.65
CA VAL A 484 -9.06 -0.48 9.32
C VAL A 484 -9.23 -2.00 9.19
N ALA A 485 -8.36 -2.67 8.44
CA ALA A 485 -8.43 -4.13 8.28
C ALA A 485 -8.22 -4.85 9.62
N THR A 486 -7.27 -4.37 10.44
CA THR A 486 -7.01 -4.91 11.78
C THR A 486 -8.21 -4.74 12.70
N ALA A 487 -8.84 -3.56 12.74
CA ALA A 487 -10.06 -3.35 13.52
C ALA A 487 -11.19 -4.30 13.09
N ALA A 488 -11.33 -4.54 11.78
CA ALA A 488 -12.33 -5.47 11.25
C ALA A 488 -12.07 -6.92 11.71
N TYR A 489 -10.80 -7.35 11.65
CA TYR A 489 -10.35 -8.67 12.11
C TYR A 489 -10.55 -8.87 13.62
N GLU A 490 -10.17 -7.88 14.44
CA GLU A 490 -10.30 -7.94 15.90
C GLU A 490 -11.76 -8.04 16.35
N LEU A 491 -12.66 -7.24 15.75
CA LEU A 491 -14.10 -7.30 16.02
C LEU A 491 -14.72 -8.64 15.62
N ALA A 492 -14.21 -9.25 14.54
CA ALA A 492 -14.62 -10.58 14.11
C ALA A 492 -14.10 -11.70 15.01
N GLY A 493 -13.13 -11.45 15.90
CA GLY A 493 -12.66 -12.38 16.93
C GLY A 493 -12.31 -13.77 16.39
N GLY A 494 -12.67 -14.82 17.12
CA GLY A 494 -12.34 -16.21 16.75
C GLY A 494 -12.90 -16.70 15.41
N SER A 495 -13.83 -15.99 14.76
CA SER A 495 -14.26 -16.31 13.39
C SER A 495 -13.20 -15.96 12.35
N ALA A 496 -12.33 -14.98 12.65
CA ALA A 496 -11.39 -14.45 11.69
C ALA A 496 -10.07 -15.23 11.61
N VAL A 497 -9.80 -16.13 12.55
CA VAL A 497 -8.51 -16.84 12.70
C VAL A 497 -8.33 -18.03 11.74
N TYR A 498 -9.41 -18.52 11.14
CA TYR A 498 -9.36 -19.66 10.23
C TYR A 498 -8.75 -19.25 8.89
N ASP A 499 -8.02 -20.16 8.23
CA ASP A 499 -7.40 -19.89 6.93
C ASP A 499 -8.40 -19.46 5.84
N ALA A 500 -9.64 -19.97 5.91
CA ALA A 500 -10.74 -19.61 5.02
C ALA A 500 -11.33 -18.21 5.28
N SER A 501 -10.88 -17.51 6.33
CA SER A 501 -11.37 -16.18 6.69
C SER A 501 -10.87 -15.13 5.70
N VAL A 502 -11.82 -14.49 5.01
CA VAL A 502 -11.54 -13.31 4.18
C VAL A 502 -10.93 -12.17 5.01
N LEU A 503 -11.40 -11.97 6.25
CA LEU A 503 -10.84 -10.95 7.16
C LEU A 503 -9.38 -11.24 7.50
N GLY A 504 -9.03 -12.51 7.72
CA GLY A 504 -7.65 -12.94 7.96
C GLY A 504 -6.77 -12.68 6.75
N ARG A 505 -7.26 -12.95 5.53
CA ARG A 505 -6.58 -12.60 4.28
C ARG A 505 -6.40 -11.08 4.13
N CYS A 506 -7.46 -10.29 4.34
CA CYS A 506 -7.38 -8.84 4.20
C CYS A 506 -6.35 -8.19 5.12
N VAL A 507 -6.20 -8.66 6.37
CA VAL A 507 -5.16 -8.13 7.28
C VAL A 507 -3.75 -8.49 6.78
N ARG A 508 -3.54 -9.73 6.36
CA ARG A 508 -2.24 -10.18 5.82
C ARG A 508 -1.86 -9.38 4.57
N ASP A 509 -2.82 -9.19 3.67
CA ASP A 509 -2.65 -8.42 2.44
C ASP A 509 -2.35 -6.94 2.74
N ALA A 510 -3.08 -6.32 3.67
CA ALA A 510 -2.85 -4.93 4.07
C ALA A 510 -1.42 -4.72 4.62
N HIS A 511 -0.93 -5.65 5.44
CA HIS A 511 0.42 -5.56 5.96
C HIS A 511 1.48 -5.66 4.85
N VAL A 512 1.29 -6.53 3.86
CA VAL A 512 2.20 -6.63 2.70
C VAL A 512 2.19 -5.35 1.87
N VAL A 513 1.04 -4.72 1.64
CA VAL A 513 0.93 -3.43 0.93
C VAL A 513 1.87 -2.38 1.54
N THR A 514 1.90 -2.27 2.88
CA THR A 514 2.72 -1.27 3.58
C THR A 514 4.23 -1.54 3.54
N GLN A 515 4.66 -2.72 3.09
CA GLN A 515 6.09 -3.01 2.95
C GLN A 515 6.69 -2.44 1.66
N HIS A 516 5.85 -2.05 0.69
CA HIS A 516 6.35 -1.50 -0.55
C HIS A 516 6.99 -0.13 -0.30
N ILE A 517 8.23 0.06 -0.77
CA ILE A 517 9.04 1.27 -0.52
C ILE A 517 8.31 2.57 -0.88
N MET A 518 7.41 2.51 -1.85
CA MET A 518 6.61 3.65 -2.28
C MET A 518 5.59 4.11 -1.25
N VAL A 519 5.09 3.27 -0.34
CA VAL A 519 4.11 3.71 0.68
C VAL A 519 4.56 3.40 2.11
N ALA A 520 5.74 2.80 2.26
CA ALA A 520 6.29 2.43 3.55
C ALA A 520 6.46 3.66 4.45
N PRO A 521 6.21 3.55 5.77
CA PRO A 521 6.32 4.67 6.71
C PRO A 521 7.66 5.40 6.71
N LYS A 522 8.76 4.72 6.31
CA LYS A 522 10.09 5.34 6.15
C LYS A 522 10.07 6.55 5.20
N LEU A 523 9.17 6.56 4.22
CA LEU A 523 9.00 7.69 3.30
C LEU A 523 8.66 9.00 4.03
N ASN A 524 8.00 8.93 5.19
CA ASN A 524 7.60 10.11 5.96
C ASN A 524 8.81 10.95 6.41
N GLU A 525 10.00 10.37 6.52
CA GLU A 525 11.21 11.15 6.80
C GLU A 525 11.51 12.14 5.66
N THR A 526 11.48 11.66 4.40
CA THR A 526 11.74 12.50 3.23
C THR A 526 10.66 13.55 3.04
N LEU A 527 9.39 13.16 3.20
CA LEU A 527 8.26 14.10 3.12
C LEU A 527 8.31 15.14 4.24
N GLY A 528 8.68 14.73 5.45
CA GLY A 528 8.85 15.61 6.60
C GLY A 528 9.96 16.64 6.42
N LYS A 529 11.08 16.28 5.77
CA LYS A 529 12.14 17.24 5.41
C LYS A 529 11.58 18.39 4.57
N HIS A 530 10.83 18.08 3.52
CA HIS A 530 10.18 19.10 2.69
C HIS A 530 9.22 19.99 3.49
N LEU A 531 8.34 19.39 4.28
CA LEU A 531 7.35 20.14 5.08
C LEU A 531 7.97 21.05 6.14
N LEU A 532 9.20 20.75 6.58
CA LEU A 532 9.97 21.55 7.52
C LEU A 532 10.95 22.51 6.83
N GLY A 533 10.99 22.54 5.49
CA GLY A 533 11.90 23.39 4.72
C GLY A 533 13.37 22.95 4.76
N ALA A 534 13.64 21.67 5.04
CA ALA A 534 14.98 21.09 4.99
C ALA A 534 15.32 20.54 3.59
N ASP A 535 16.60 20.52 3.25
CA ASP A 535 17.10 19.96 1.99
C ASP A 535 16.74 18.48 1.85
N PHE A 536 16.25 18.08 0.66
CA PHE A 536 15.95 16.69 0.33
C PHE A 536 16.05 16.42 -1.18
N ASP A 537 16.15 15.13 -1.53
CA ASP A 537 16.17 14.68 -2.92
C ASP A 537 14.74 14.38 -3.41
N ALA A 538 14.22 15.25 -4.28
CA ALA A 538 12.89 15.13 -4.86
C ALA A 538 12.81 14.18 -6.07
N ARG A 539 13.91 13.52 -6.49
CA ARG A 539 13.90 12.61 -7.65
C ARG A 539 13.04 11.36 -7.44
N MET A 540 12.85 10.95 -6.19
CA MET A 540 12.09 9.75 -5.81
C MET A 540 10.64 10.04 -5.35
N ILE A 541 10.17 11.28 -5.48
CA ILE A 541 8.85 11.75 -5.01
C ILE A 541 8.00 12.21 -6.18
#